data_AF-A0A533VKM8-F1
#
_entry.id   AF-A0A533VKM8-F1
#
_cell.length_a   1.000
_cell.length_b   1.000
_cell.length_c   1.000
_cell.angle_alpha   90.00
_cell.angle_beta   90.00
_cell.angle_gamma   90.00
#
_symmetry.space_group_name_H-M   'P 1'
#
loop_
_entity.id
_entity.type
_entity.pdbx_description
1 polymer ?
#
loop_
_entity_poly.entity_id
_entity_poly.type
_entity_poly.pdbx_seq_one_letter_code
_entity_poly.pdbx_strand_id
1 'polypeptide(L)'
;MRSNQSYTPHTKIDALKASEIARRFLQQSYSTITISKTLLDGNAWTITTNVGLTKDEIIQVKIDSKTGKIIDCKHVGKLKSQIPDELKSQIPDELKAYLDPNSQNDDFSVF
;
A
#
# COMPACT_ATOMS: atom_id res chain seq x y z
N MET A 1 9.41 -21.09 -44.75
CA MET A 1 10.39 -20.94 -43.64
C MET A 1 9.62 -20.83 -42.33
N ARG A 2 9.59 -21.90 -41.52
CA ARG A 2 8.92 -21.93 -40.21
C ARG A 2 9.95 -21.49 -39.16
N SER A 3 9.70 -20.38 -38.49
CA SER A 3 10.56 -19.87 -37.43
C SER A 3 10.60 -20.86 -36.27
N ASN A 4 11.75 -21.50 -36.08
CA ASN A 4 12.03 -22.31 -34.90
C ASN A 4 12.28 -21.36 -33.72
N GLN A 5 11.23 -21.08 -32.97
CA GLN A 5 11.35 -20.41 -31.68
C GLN A 5 11.98 -21.41 -30.70
N SER A 6 13.27 -21.22 -30.43
CA SER A 6 14.06 -22.02 -29.50
C SER A 6 13.42 -22.00 -28.11
N TYR A 7 12.66 -23.03 -27.79
CA TYR A 7 12.22 -23.32 -26.44
C TYR A 7 13.46 -23.67 -25.61
N THR A 8 13.92 -22.72 -24.81
CA THR A 8 14.82 -23.01 -23.70
C THR A 8 13.96 -23.18 -22.45
N PRO A 9 13.71 -24.41 -21.97
CA PRO A 9 13.03 -24.65 -20.69
C PRO A 9 14.01 -24.36 -19.55
N HIS A 10 14.34 -23.08 -19.36
CA HIS A 10 15.06 -22.60 -18.18
C HIS A 10 14.62 -21.17 -17.83
N THR A 11 13.33 -20.89 -18.01
CA THR A 11 12.80 -19.55 -17.92
C THR A 11 12.46 -19.26 -16.46
N LYS A 12 13.41 -18.62 -15.77
CA LYS A 12 13.12 -17.87 -14.53
C LYS A 12 11.84 -17.08 -14.75
N ILE A 13 10.96 -17.03 -13.76
CA ILE A 13 9.71 -16.29 -13.89
C ILE A 13 10.03 -14.80 -14.05
N ASP A 14 9.33 -14.15 -14.98
CA ASP A 14 9.40 -12.72 -15.18
C ASP A 14 8.59 -11.96 -14.12
N ALA A 15 8.86 -10.65 -13.99
CA ALA A 15 8.15 -9.76 -13.06
C ALA A 15 6.62 -9.83 -13.24
N LEU A 16 6.14 -9.94 -14.49
CA LEU A 16 4.72 -10.06 -14.81
C LEU A 16 4.13 -11.35 -14.24
N LYS A 17 4.83 -12.47 -14.40
CA LYS A 17 4.37 -13.77 -13.92
C LYS A 17 4.39 -13.83 -12.39
N ALA A 18 5.43 -13.29 -11.77
CA ALA A 18 5.49 -13.15 -10.31
C ALA A 18 4.36 -12.26 -9.77
N SER A 19 4.08 -11.13 -10.44
CA SER A 19 2.99 -10.23 -10.08
C SER A 19 1.61 -10.90 -10.22
N GLU A 20 1.40 -11.69 -11.27
CA GLU A 20 0.15 -12.43 -11.47
C GLU A 20 -0.04 -13.50 -10.38
N ILE A 21 1.02 -14.23 -10.02
CA ILE A 21 0.98 -15.22 -8.93
C ILE A 21 0.64 -14.54 -7.60
N ALA A 22 1.32 -13.44 -7.26
CA ALA A 22 1.05 -12.66 -6.05
C ALA A 22 -0.40 -12.16 -6.02
N ARG A 23 -0.88 -11.62 -7.15
CA ARG A 23 -2.26 -11.12 -7.28
C ARG A 23 -3.27 -12.24 -7.06
N ARG A 24 -3.12 -13.38 -7.74
CA ARG A 24 -4.04 -14.53 -7.60
C ARG A 24 -4.08 -15.05 -6.18
N PHE A 25 -2.92 -15.12 -5.51
CA PHE A 25 -2.83 -15.52 -4.12
C PHE A 25 -3.58 -14.55 -3.20
N LEU A 26 -3.35 -13.25 -3.34
CA LEU A 26 -4.02 -12.24 -2.53
C LEU A 26 -5.51 -12.13 -2.84
N GLN A 27 -5.93 -12.40 -4.08
CA GLN A 27 -7.34 -12.36 -4.50
C GLN A 27 -8.21 -13.40 -3.78
N GLN A 28 -7.60 -14.44 -3.20
CA GLN A 28 -8.33 -15.40 -2.38
C GLN A 28 -8.70 -14.83 -1.01
N SER A 29 -7.97 -13.83 -0.52
CA SER A 29 -8.15 -13.29 0.83
C SER A 29 -8.66 -11.84 0.84
N TYR A 30 -8.40 -11.07 -0.21
CA TYR A 30 -8.70 -9.64 -0.27
C TYR A 30 -9.51 -9.30 -1.54
N SER A 31 -10.55 -8.48 -1.39
CA SER A 31 -11.40 -8.05 -2.50
C SER A 31 -10.76 -6.97 -3.37
N THR A 32 -9.85 -6.16 -2.81
CA THR A 32 -9.19 -5.05 -3.51
C THR A 32 -7.69 -5.16 -3.30
N ILE A 33 -6.95 -5.24 -4.41
CA ILE A 33 -5.51 -5.54 -4.45
C ILE A 33 -4.88 -4.67 -5.52
N THR A 34 -3.92 -3.85 -5.12
CA THR A 34 -3.16 -2.97 -6.01
C THR A 34 -1.67 -3.27 -5.86
N ILE A 35 -1.03 -3.72 -6.93
CA ILE A 35 0.41 -3.98 -6.92
C ILE A 35 1.14 -2.65 -6.97
N SER A 36 1.90 -2.33 -5.93
CA SER A 36 2.64 -1.06 -5.82
C SER A 36 4.04 -1.18 -6.38
N LYS A 37 4.74 -2.29 -6.10
CA LYS A 37 6.14 -2.46 -6.51
C LYS A 37 6.49 -3.93 -6.67
N THR A 38 7.31 -4.23 -7.66
CA THR A 38 7.87 -5.56 -7.90
C THR A 38 9.38 -5.44 -8.00
N LEU A 39 10.11 -6.15 -7.15
CA LEU A 39 11.57 -6.07 -7.06
C LEU A 39 12.18 -7.47 -7.04
N LEU A 40 13.17 -7.73 -7.89
CA LEU A 40 13.92 -8.98 -7.86
C LEU A 40 15.11 -8.82 -6.93
N ASP A 41 15.13 -9.59 -5.85
CA ASP A 41 16.22 -9.66 -4.89
C ASP A 41 16.89 -11.02 -5.00
N GLY A 42 18.02 -11.05 -5.72
CA GLY A 42 18.76 -12.28 -6.01
C GLY A 42 17.93 -13.31 -6.81
N ASN A 43 17.40 -14.31 -6.09
CA ASN A 43 16.56 -15.38 -6.65
C ASN A 43 15.09 -15.32 -6.18
N ALA A 44 14.67 -14.24 -5.54
CA ALA A 44 13.30 -14.09 -5.06
C ALA A 44 12.71 -12.75 -5.52
N TRP A 45 11.53 -12.82 -6.13
CA TRP A 45 10.73 -11.65 -6.43
C TRP A 45 9.97 -11.21 -5.18
N THR A 46 10.24 -10.00 -4.71
CA THR A 46 9.51 -9.33 -3.64
C THR A 46 8.46 -8.39 -4.26
N ILE A 47 7.19 -8.76 -4.14
CA ILE A 47 6.06 -7.98 -4.64
C ILE A 47 5.42 -7.29 -3.44
N THR A 48 5.37 -5.98 -3.49
CA THR A 48 4.68 -5.14 -2.50
C THR A 48 3.32 -4.78 -3.05
N THR A 49 2.28 -5.11 -2.31
CA THR A 49 0.89 -4.98 -2.71
C THR A 49 0.11 -4.27 -1.62
N ASN A 50 -0.68 -3.29 -2.01
CA ASN A 50 -1.63 -2.64 -1.14
C ASN A 50 -2.96 -3.41 -1.22
N VAL A 51 -3.46 -3.86 -0.09
CA VAL A 51 -4.73 -4.57 0.02
C VAL A 51 -5.68 -3.77 0.91
N GLY A 52 -6.95 -3.73 0.54
CA GLY A 52 -7.99 -3.06 1.31
C GLY A 52 -8.46 -1.72 0.73
N LEU A 53 -9.67 -1.33 1.16
CA LEU A 53 -10.36 -0.12 0.71
C LEU A 53 -10.25 1.05 1.70
N THR A 54 -9.92 0.76 2.97
CA THR A 54 -10.09 1.73 4.08
C THR A 54 -8.89 1.79 5.03
N LYS A 55 -8.09 0.73 5.07
CA LYS A 55 -6.85 0.65 5.84
C LYS A 55 -5.79 0.26 4.83
N ASP A 56 -4.84 1.15 4.58
CA ASP A 56 -3.67 0.93 3.72
C ASP A 56 -2.85 -0.25 4.28
N GLU A 57 -3.27 -1.48 4.00
CA GLU A 57 -2.63 -2.71 4.45
C GLU A 57 -1.62 -3.12 3.38
N ILE A 58 -0.34 -3.00 3.73
CA ILE A 58 0.74 -3.29 2.79
C ILE A 58 1.21 -4.73 3.04
N ILE A 59 1.06 -5.59 2.04
CA ILE A 59 1.55 -6.96 2.05
C ILE A 59 2.75 -7.08 1.12
N GLN A 60 3.77 -7.77 1.60
CA GLN A 60 4.89 -8.22 0.77
C GLN A 60 4.84 -9.72 0.57
N VAL A 61 4.84 -10.12 -0.70
CA VAL A 61 4.88 -11.52 -1.12
C VAL A 61 6.24 -11.78 -1.77
N LYS A 62 6.98 -12.75 -1.24
CA LYS A 62 8.22 -13.25 -1.84
C LYS A 62 7.93 -14.50 -2.65
N ILE A 63 8.41 -14.51 -3.89
CA ILE A 63 8.18 -15.59 -4.85
C ILE A 63 9.53 -16.06 -5.38
N ASP A 64 9.78 -17.36 -5.33
CA ASP A 64 10.98 -17.98 -5.88
C ASP A 64 11.04 -17.73 -7.40
N SER A 65 12.10 -17.08 -7.87
CA SER A 65 12.21 -16.67 -9.26
C SER A 65 12.44 -17.85 -10.21
N LYS A 66 12.81 -19.03 -9.70
CA LYS A 66 13.07 -20.23 -10.52
C LYS A 66 11.81 -21.09 -10.68
N THR A 67 11.01 -21.20 -9.63
CA THR A 67 9.88 -22.11 -9.56
C THR A 67 8.51 -21.42 -9.59
N GLY A 68 8.44 -20.12 -9.26
CA GLY A 68 7.16 -19.42 -9.11
C GLY A 68 6.42 -19.75 -7.83
N LYS A 69 7.06 -20.43 -6.87
CA LYS A 69 6.44 -20.72 -5.57
C LYS A 69 6.54 -19.52 -4.65
N ILE A 70 5.47 -19.25 -3.91
CA ILE A 70 5.49 -18.27 -2.83
C ILE A 70 6.34 -18.84 -1.70
N ILE A 71 7.43 -18.16 -1.37
CA ILE A 71 8.36 -18.57 -0.31
C ILE A 71 7.90 -17.96 1.02
N ASP A 72 7.45 -16.70 0.99
CA ASP A 72 7.11 -15.95 2.19
C ASP A 72 6.03 -14.92 1.88
N CYS A 73 5.14 -14.68 2.84
CA CYS A 73 4.16 -13.60 2.77
C CYS A 73 4.11 -12.91 4.14
N LYS A 74 4.34 -11.59 4.13
CA LYS A 74 4.39 -10.82 5.36
C LYS A 74 3.59 -9.54 5.24
N HIS A 75 2.93 -9.20 6.33
CA HIS A 75 2.19 -7.97 6.45
C HIS A 75 3.15 -6.89 6.96
N VAL A 76 3.49 -5.93 6.10
CA VAL A 76 4.52 -4.91 6.38
C VAL A 76 3.97 -3.75 7.21
N GLY A 77 2.65 -3.67 7.34
CA GLY A 77 1.97 -2.80 8.30
C GLY A 77 0.82 -2.02 7.66
N LYS A 78 0.08 -1.32 8.54
CA LYS A 78 -0.78 -0.22 8.12
C LYS A 78 0.11 0.98 7.84
N LEU A 79 -0.07 1.66 6.70
CA LEU A 79 0.31 3.06 6.61
C LEU A 79 -0.58 3.78 7.64
N LYS A 80 -0.15 3.83 8.91
CA LYS A 80 -0.67 4.83 9.83
C LYS A 80 -0.32 6.13 9.13
N SER A 81 -1.32 6.88 8.69
CA SER A 81 -1.24 8.34 8.70
C SER A 81 -0.88 8.74 10.13
N GLN A 82 0.40 8.60 10.49
CA GLN A 82 1.05 9.53 11.37
C GLN A 82 1.19 10.79 10.52
N ILE A 83 0.12 11.57 10.50
CA ILE A 83 0.36 12.97 10.78
C ILE A 83 0.91 12.91 12.21
N PRO A 84 2.21 13.17 12.45
CA PRO A 84 2.69 13.24 13.82
C PRO A 84 1.83 14.30 14.52
N ASP A 85 1.40 14.01 15.75
CA ASP A 85 0.65 14.95 16.60
C ASP A 85 1.40 16.29 16.75
N GLU A 86 2.70 16.30 16.42
CA GLU A 86 3.58 17.45 16.26
C GLU A 86 3.06 18.55 15.32
N LEU A 87 2.22 18.25 14.32
CA LEU A 87 1.63 19.30 13.47
C LEU A 87 0.40 19.99 14.09
N LYS A 88 -0.19 19.45 15.18
CA LYS A 88 -1.23 20.16 15.96
C LYS A 88 -0.63 21.16 16.94
N SER A 89 0.64 21.02 17.29
CA SER A 89 1.33 21.94 18.20
C SER A 89 1.84 23.21 17.52
N GLN A 90 1.68 23.32 16.20
CA GLN A 90 2.11 24.48 15.40
C GLN A 90 0.96 25.41 15.02
N ILE A 91 -0.20 25.28 15.67
CA ILE A 91 -1.26 26.27 15.56
C ILE A 91 -0.86 27.42 16.51
N PRO A 92 -0.61 28.65 16.01
CA PRO A 92 -0.42 29.79 16.88
C PRO A 92 -1.69 29.99 17.74
N ASP A 93 -1.48 30.36 19.00
CA ASP A 93 -2.55 30.50 20.01
C ASP A 93 -3.69 31.42 19.55
N GLU A 94 -3.42 32.32 18.60
CA GLU A 94 -4.39 33.22 17.96
C GLU A 94 -5.59 32.53 17.30
N LEU A 95 -5.46 31.28 16.83
CA LEU A 95 -6.59 30.58 16.18
C LEU A 95 -7.44 29.73 17.13
N LYS A 96 -7.08 29.62 18.43
CA LYS A 96 -7.95 28.94 19.41
C LYS A 96 -9.19 29.76 19.76
N ALA A 97 -9.11 31.09 19.68
CA ALA A 97 -10.22 31.98 20.04
C ALA A 97 -11.42 31.91 19.08
N TYR A 98 -11.25 31.38 17.87
CA TYR A 98 -12.32 31.24 16.87
C TYR A 98 -13.13 29.94 17.00
N LEU A 99 -12.75 29.03 17.90
CA LEU A 99 -13.35 27.71 18.04
C LEU A 99 -14.13 27.53 19.36
N ASP A 100 -14.39 28.61 20.10
CA ASP A 100 -15.23 28.55 21.30
C ASP A 100 -16.69 28.81 20.93
N PRO A 101 -17.58 27.80 20.88
CA PRO A 101 -18.99 27.97 20.50
C PRO A 101 -19.87 28.54 21.64
N ASN A 102 -19.30 29.06 22.74
CA ASN A 102 -20.05 29.49 23.92
C ASN A 102 -19.72 30.90 24.45
N SER A 103 -19.31 31.85 23.60
CA SER A 103 -19.44 33.27 23.94
C SER A 103 -20.71 33.83 23.29
N GLN A 104 -21.85 33.53 23.91
CA GLN A 104 -23.04 34.37 23.79
C GLN A 104 -22.64 35.82 24.09
N ASN A 105 -22.87 36.72 23.15
CA ASN A 105 -23.30 38.07 23.47
C ASN A 105 -24.62 38.28 22.73
N ASP A 106 -25.69 37.83 23.39
CA ASP A 106 -26.91 38.63 23.49
C ASP A 106 -26.50 40.07 23.82
N ASP A 107 -26.66 40.99 22.88
CA ASP A 107 -27.07 42.40 23.11
C ASP A 107 -26.92 43.17 21.80
N PHE A 108 -27.91 43.06 20.90
CA PHE A 108 -28.19 44.16 19.98
C PHE A 108 -29.09 45.15 20.70
N SER A 109 -28.52 45.89 21.66
CA SER A 109 -29.08 47.17 22.11
C SER A 109 -28.52 48.30 21.23
N VAL A 110 -29.41 48.82 20.39
CA VAL A 110 -29.58 50.22 19.96
C VAL A 110 -28.36 51.15 20.07
N PHE A 111 -27.93 51.71 18.93
CA PHE A 111 -28.05 53.15 18.63
C PHE A 111 -28.08 53.39 17.11
#